data_AF-G4T5H7-F1
#
_entry.id   AF-G4T5H7-F1
#
_cell.length_a   1.000
_cell.length_b   1.000
_cell.length_c   1.000
_cell.angle_alpha   90.00
_cell.angle_beta   90.00
_cell.angle_gamma   90.00
#
_symmetry.space_group_name_H-M   'P 1'
#
loop_
_entity.id
_entity.type
_entity.pdbx_description
1 polymer ?
#
loop_
_entity_poly.entity_id
_entity_poly.type
_entity_poly.pdbx_seq_one_letter_code
_entity_poly.pdbx_strand_id
1 'polypeptide(L)'
;MLVVKNGQATGLTVGRLHGIHSVVRYPMEGLTGTSREIVIMQRDAESGRFSALGDSGSAILDGRGRLAGMLTAGAGSQKGLDLTYATPAYWIIERMKKAGSNPNISPRFPNIDQGLGTV
;
A
#
# COMPACT_ATOMS: atom_id res chain seq x y z
N MET A 1 1.58 4.83 -12.68
CA MET A 1 2.90 4.47 -12.10
C MET A 1 2.87 2.99 -11.73
N LEU A 2 3.93 2.22 -11.98
CA LEU A 2 3.99 0.82 -11.51
C LEU A 2 4.27 0.76 -10.01
N VAL A 3 3.56 -0.11 -9.32
CA VAL A 3 3.70 -0.34 -7.88
C VAL A 3 3.75 -1.83 -7.59
N VAL A 4 4.44 -2.20 -6.51
CA VAL A 4 4.62 -3.57 -6.06
C VAL A 4 4.17 -3.70 -4.60
N LYS A 5 3.68 -4.87 -4.23
CA LYS A 5 3.49 -5.24 -2.82
C LYS A 5 3.85 -6.71 -2.61
N ASN A 6 4.15 -7.08 -1.38
CA ASN A 6 4.20 -8.48 -0.96
C ASN A 6 3.12 -8.70 0.11
N GLY A 7 2.01 -9.34 -0.27
CA GLY A 7 0.88 -9.59 0.62
C GLY A 7 0.82 -11.04 1.11
N GLN A 8 0.15 -11.27 2.24
CA GLN A 8 0.08 -12.60 2.84
C GLN A 8 -0.68 -13.61 1.96
N ALA A 9 -1.74 -13.17 1.27
CA ALA A 9 -2.62 -14.05 0.51
C ALA A 9 -2.16 -14.24 -0.94
N THR A 10 -1.56 -13.20 -1.53
CA THR A 10 -1.18 -13.21 -2.95
C THR A 10 0.32 -13.20 -3.20
N GLY A 11 1.13 -13.05 -2.16
CA GLY A 11 2.58 -12.87 -2.30
C GLY A 11 2.95 -11.58 -3.03
N LEU A 12 4.01 -11.65 -3.84
CA LEU A 12 4.50 -10.53 -4.62
C LEU A 12 3.59 -10.26 -5.82
N THR A 13 2.94 -9.09 -5.84
CA THR A 13 2.11 -8.65 -6.97
C THR A 13 2.52 -7.27 -7.46
N VAL A 14 2.21 -6.99 -8.73
CA VAL A 14 2.50 -5.70 -9.37
C VAL A 14 1.24 -5.14 -9.99
N GLY A 15 1.02 -3.84 -9.77
CA GLY A 15 -0.16 -3.12 -10.24
C GLY A 15 0.19 -1.76 -10.81
N ARG A 16 -0.85 -1.05 -11.23
CA ARG A 16 -0.78 0.33 -11.70
C ARG A 16 -1.51 1.23 -10.72
N LEU A 17 -0.76 2.15 -10.13
CA LEU A 17 -1.33 3.22 -9.32
C LEU A 17 -1.90 4.30 -10.25
N HIS A 18 -3.17 4.63 -10.02
CA HIS A 18 -3.89 5.72 -10.67
C HIS A 18 -3.99 6.91 -9.72
N GLY A 19 -3.89 8.13 -10.26
CA GLY A 19 -3.96 9.39 -9.49
C GLY A 19 -5.37 9.75 -9.01
N ILE A 20 -6.32 8.81 -9.04
CA ILE A 20 -7.67 9.05 -8.55
C ILE A 20 -7.61 8.95 -7.02
N HIS A 21 -7.88 10.08 -6.37
CA HIS A 21 -7.95 10.19 -4.93
C HIS A 21 -9.42 10.18 -4.48
N SER A 22 -9.79 9.22 -3.64
CA SER A 22 -11.06 9.25 -2.94
C SER A 22 -10.88 9.85 -1.54
N VAL A 23 -11.83 10.64 -1.09
CA VAL A 23 -11.89 11.13 0.29
C VAL A 23 -13.07 10.45 0.95
N VAL A 24 -12.80 9.50 1.84
CA VAL A 24 -13.84 8.80 2.57
C VAL A 24 -14.02 9.49 3.92
N ARG A 25 -15.25 9.93 4.21
CA ARG A 25 -15.64 10.49 5.50
C ARG A 25 -16.47 9.45 6.24
N TYR A 26 -15.99 9.03 7.40
CA TYR A 26 -16.75 8.14 8.28
C TYR A 26 -17.40 8.98 9.37
N PRO A 27 -18.73 9.10 9.39
CA PRO A 27 -19.42 9.50 10.60
C PRO A 27 -19.32 8.32 11.58
N MET A 28 -18.43 8.42 12.57
CA MET A 28 -18.51 7.59 13.77
C MET A 28 -19.15 8.44 14.87
N GLU A 29 -19.97 7.83 15.74
CA GLU A 29 -20.58 8.57 16.86
C GLU A 29 -19.49 9.28 17.68
N GLY A 30 -19.55 10.62 17.68
CA GLY A 30 -18.57 11.48 18.38
C GLY A 30 -17.23 11.72 17.67
N LEU A 31 -16.95 11.11 16.51
CA LEU A 31 -15.68 11.28 15.77
C LEU A 31 -15.91 11.46 14.27
N THR A 32 -15.35 12.53 13.71
CA THR A 32 -15.27 12.72 12.25
C THR A 32 -13.96 12.13 11.73
N GLY A 33 -14.02 10.91 11.20
CA GLY A 33 -12.89 10.27 10.53
C GLY A 33 -12.80 10.73 9.08
N THR A 34 -11.63 11.20 8.64
CA THR A 34 -11.34 11.40 7.21
C THR A 34 -10.21 10.47 6.79
N SER A 35 -10.51 9.56 5.87
CA SER A 35 -9.52 8.75 5.15
C SER A 35 -9.34 9.30 3.74
N ARG A 36 -8.14 9.14 3.21
CA ARG A 36 -7.83 9.40 1.81
C ARG A 36 -7.38 8.08 1.20
N GLU A 37 -7.87 7.77 0.02
CA GLU A 37 -7.56 6.54 -0.67
C GLU A 37 -7.04 6.83 -2.08
N ILE A 38 -6.11 6.00 -2.52
CA ILE A 38 -5.63 5.89 -3.89
C ILE A 38 -6.06 4.54 -4.45
N VAL A 39 -6.24 4.50 -5.76
CA VAL A 39 -6.68 3.28 -6.47
C VAL A 39 -5.51 2.64 -7.20
N ILE A 40 -5.40 1.33 -7.03
CA ILE A 40 -4.44 0.49 -7.74
C ILE A 40 -5.22 -0.58 -8.51
N MET A 41 -4.94 -0.66 -9.81
CA MET A 41 -5.48 -1.69 -10.68
C MET A 41 -4.44 -2.77 -10.95
N GLN A 42 -4.91 -3.94 -11.35
CA GLN A 42 -4.08 -4.97 -11.98
C GLN A 42 -3.22 -4.39 -13.11
N ARG A 43 -2.03 -4.97 -13.31
CA ARG A 43 -1.06 -4.48 -14.31
C ARG A 43 -1.64 -4.48 -15.73
N ASP A 44 -2.35 -5.55 -16.08
CA ASP A 44 -3.05 -5.79 -17.33
C ASP A 44 -4.15 -6.85 -17.10
N ALA A 45 -4.91 -7.20 -18.14
CA ALA A 45 -6.03 -8.13 -18.04
C ALA A 45 -5.61 -9.58 -17.74
N GLU A 46 -4.35 -9.94 -17.96
CA GLU A 46 -3.83 -11.31 -17.85
C GLU A 46 -3.05 -11.53 -16.55
N SER A 47 -2.54 -10.45 -15.93
CA SER A 47 -1.73 -10.46 -14.71
C SER A 47 -2.46 -10.92 -13.45
N GLY A 48 -3.77 -11.15 -13.52
CA GLY A 48 -4.59 -11.49 -12.37
C GLY A 48 -4.75 -10.33 -11.37
N ARG A 49 -5.39 -10.63 -10.24
CA ARG A 49 -5.69 -9.64 -9.19
C ARG A 49 -4.42 -9.08 -8.56
N PHE A 50 -4.42 -7.79 -8.25
CA PHE A 50 -3.36 -7.15 -7.49
C PHE A 50 -3.43 -7.54 -6.00
N SER A 51 -4.63 -7.69 -5.43
CA SER A 51 -4.78 -8.06 -4.02
C SER A 51 -5.92 -9.05 -3.75
N ALA A 52 -5.89 -9.68 -2.59
CA ALA A 52 -6.97 -10.53 -2.08
C ALA A 52 -7.22 -10.29 -0.58
N LEU A 53 -8.30 -10.88 -0.07
CA LEU A 53 -8.57 -10.92 1.37
C LEU A 53 -7.35 -11.51 2.10
N GLY A 54 -6.84 -10.78 3.10
CA GLY A 54 -5.61 -11.11 3.83
C GLY A 54 -4.41 -10.23 3.47
N ASP A 55 -4.44 -9.49 2.35
CA ASP A 55 -3.35 -8.58 1.99
C ASP A 55 -3.42 -7.20 2.70
N SER A 56 -4.51 -6.91 3.43
CA SER A 56 -4.69 -5.65 4.16
C SER A 56 -3.51 -5.37 5.10
N GLY A 57 -3.05 -4.11 5.12
CA GLY A 57 -1.87 -3.67 5.86
C GLY A 57 -0.55 -3.81 5.08
N SER A 58 -0.53 -4.49 3.93
CA SER A 58 0.70 -4.62 3.12
C SER A 58 1.21 -3.25 2.65
N ALA A 59 2.52 -3.06 2.76
CA ALA A 59 3.20 -1.90 2.18
C ALA A 59 3.19 -1.99 0.65
N ILE A 60 2.90 -0.85 0.01
CA ILE A 60 2.90 -0.71 -1.44
C ILE A 60 4.05 0.22 -1.81
N LEU A 61 4.95 -0.25 -2.65
CA LEU A 61 6.16 0.46 -3.06
C LEU A 61 6.07 0.86 -4.53
N ASP A 62 6.64 1.98 -4.91
CA ASP A 62 6.86 2.31 -6.32
C ASP A 62 8.08 1.57 -6.90
N GLY A 63 8.29 1.69 -8.21
CA GLY A 63 9.45 1.08 -8.88
C GLY A 63 10.83 1.55 -8.42
N ARG A 64 10.92 2.52 -7.50
CA ARG A 64 12.16 2.99 -6.86
C ARG A 64 12.28 2.52 -5.40
N GLY A 65 11.37 1.66 -4.93
CA GLY A 65 11.33 1.19 -3.55
C GLY A 65 10.80 2.21 -2.54
N ARG A 66 10.15 3.29 -2.99
CA ARG A 66 9.57 4.31 -2.10
C ARG A 66 8.17 3.90 -1.70
N LEU A 67 7.77 4.15 -0.44
CA LEU A 67 6.42 3.88 0.03
C LEU A 67 5.40 4.75 -0.75
N ALA A 68 4.54 4.08 -1.52
CA ALA A 68 3.44 4.69 -2.23
C ALA A 68 2.17 4.75 -1.37
N GLY A 69 1.95 3.73 -0.54
CA GLY A 69 0.82 3.65 0.38
C GLY A 69 0.75 2.34 1.14
N MET A 70 -0.34 2.17 1.88
CA MET A 70 -0.65 0.97 2.64
C MET A 70 -2.00 0.42 2.18
N LEU A 71 -2.05 -0.87 1.86
CA LEU A 71 -3.27 -1.52 1.38
C LEU A 71 -4.35 -1.51 2.47
N THR A 72 -5.53 -0.97 2.17
CA THR A 72 -6.66 -0.96 3.10
C THR A 72 -7.61 -2.12 2.77
N ALA A 73 -8.10 -2.16 1.53
CA ALA A 73 -9.10 -3.11 1.09
C ALA A 73 -8.99 -3.37 -0.42
N GLY A 74 -9.49 -4.53 -0.86
CA GLY A 74 -9.81 -4.77 -2.26
C GLY A 74 -11.32 -4.60 -2.48
N ALA A 75 -11.72 -4.03 -3.61
CA ALA A 75 -13.05 -4.25 -4.16
C ALA A 75 -12.92 -5.44 -5.12
N GLY A 76 -13.55 -6.55 -4.73
CA GLY A 76 -13.33 -7.86 -5.34
C GLY A 76 -13.35 -7.89 -6.87
N SER A 77 -12.74 -8.92 -7.45
CA SER A 77 -12.60 -9.03 -8.89
C SER A 77 -13.94 -9.28 -9.59
N GLN A 78 -14.43 -8.31 -10.36
CA GLN A 78 -15.27 -8.63 -11.51
C GLN A 78 -14.37 -8.98 -12.71
N LYS A 79 -14.85 -9.81 -13.65
CA LYS A 79 -14.05 -10.21 -14.83
C LYS A 79 -13.48 -8.96 -15.51
N GLY A 80 -12.15 -8.80 -15.44
CA GLY A 80 -11.40 -7.71 -16.08
C GLY A 80 -11.17 -6.45 -15.24
N LEU A 81 -11.73 -6.34 -14.03
CA LEU A 81 -11.52 -5.20 -13.15
C LEU A 81 -11.29 -5.67 -11.70
N ASP A 82 -10.05 -5.57 -11.26
CA ASP A 82 -9.64 -5.72 -9.87
C ASP A 82 -9.17 -4.37 -9.32
N LEU A 83 -9.89 -3.85 -8.34
CA LEU A 83 -9.62 -2.56 -7.72
C LEU A 83 -9.10 -2.76 -6.31
N THR A 84 -7.94 -2.19 -6.03
CA THR A 84 -7.36 -2.14 -4.69
C THR A 84 -7.32 -0.72 -4.19
N TYR A 85 -7.84 -0.50 -2.98
CA TYR A 85 -7.80 0.76 -2.27
C TYR A 85 -6.65 0.76 -1.27
N ALA A 86 -5.87 1.82 -1.29
CA ALA A 86 -4.77 2.01 -0.37
C ALA A 86 -4.78 3.42 0.22
N THR A 87 -4.35 3.55 1.47
CA THR A 87 -4.12 4.85 2.09
C THR A 87 -2.77 5.38 1.60
N PRO A 88 -2.68 6.59 1.01
CA PRO A 88 -1.44 7.07 0.43
C PRO A 88 -0.40 7.40 1.50
N ALA A 89 0.87 7.15 1.20
CA ALA A 89 1.97 7.28 2.17
C ALA A 89 2.08 8.68 2.77
N TYR A 90 1.93 9.73 1.95
CA TYR A 90 1.99 11.11 2.42
C TYR A 90 0.95 11.39 3.52
N TRP A 91 -0.25 10.83 3.39
CA TRP A 91 -1.34 11.02 4.34
C TRP A 91 -1.04 10.32 5.67
N ILE A 92 -0.50 9.10 5.61
CA ILE A 92 -0.05 8.36 6.80
C ILE A 92 1.01 9.17 7.55
N ILE A 93 2.02 9.65 6.83
CA ILE A 93 3.12 10.44 7.40
C ILE A 93 2.60 11.73 8.06
N GLU A 94 1.72 12.46 7.37
CA GLU A 94 1.10 13.68 7.91
C GLU A 94 0.32 13.39 9.19
N ARG A 95 -0.44 12.29 9.24
CA ARG A 95 -1.20 11.89 10.43
C ARG A 95 -0.30 11.47 11.58
N MET A 96 0.77 10.71 11.31
CA MET A 96 1.75 10.33 12.33
C MET A 96 2.46 11.56 12.91
N LYS A 97 2.87 12.52 12.07
CA LYS A 97 3.47 13.78 12.51
C LYS A 97 2.52 14.60 13.39
N LYS A 98 1.26 14.72 12.99
CA LYS A 98 0.22 15.40 13.79
C LYS A 98 -0.03 14.72 15.13
N ALA A 99 0.16 13.40 15.21
CA ALA A 99 0.08 12.64 16.45
C ALA A 99 1.37 12.69 17.30
N GLY A 100 2.39 13.45 16.88
CA GLY A 100 3.66 13.60 17.61
C GLY A 100 4.72 12.55 17.28
N SER A 101 4.51 11.72 16.26
CA SER A 101 5.51 10.72 15.81
C SER A 101 6.38 11.26 14.67
N ASN A 102 7.65 10.87 14.62
CA ASN A 102 8.56 11.13 13.50
C ASN A 102 8.93 9.82 12.77
N PRO A 103 8.09 9.32 11.85
CA PRO A 103 8.30 8.01 11.23
C PRO A 103 9.52 8.00 10.29
N ASN A 104 10.35 6.96 10.40
CA ASN A 104 11.40 6.69 9.41
C ASN A 104 10.81 5.94 8.21
N ILE A 105 10.56 6.66 7.12
CA ILE A 105 9.99 6.11 5.87
C ILE A 105 11.04 5.60 4.88
N SER A 106 12.31 5.58 5.27
CA SER A 106 13.41 5.08 4.46
C SER A 106 14.39 4.35 5.37
N PRO A 107 13.97 3.21 5.98
CA PRO A 107 14.83 2.44 6.84
C PRO A 107 16.05 1.98 6.05
N ARG A 108 17.25 2.29 6.57
CA ARG A 108 18.50 1.74 6.07
C ARG A 108 18.75 0.46 6.84
N PHE A 109 18.70 -0.68 6.17
CA PHE A 109 19.11 -1.93 6.76
C PHE A 109 20.63 -2.04 6.67
N PRO A 110 21.32 -2.51 7.73
CA PRO A 110 22.74 -2.82 7.64
C PRO A 110 22.96 -3.91 6.58
N ASN A 111 24.09 -3.86 5.88
CA ASN A 111 24.43 -4.85 4.85
C ASN A 111 24.42 -6.25 5.45
N ILE A 112 23.58 -7.11 4.89
CA ILE A 112 23.37 -8.50 5.34
C ILE A 112 24.64 -9.37 5.15
N ASP A 113 25.61 -8.89 4.39
CA ASP A 113 26.88 -9.57 4.12
C ASP A 113 27.93 -9.42 5.24
N GLN A 114 27.67 -8.61 6.27
CA GLN A 114 28.61 -8.45 7.39
C GLN A 114 28.46 -9.52 8.49
N GLY A 115 27.58 -10.51 8.31
CA GLY A 115 27.29 -11.56 9.31
C GLY A 115 27.64 -12.99 8.90
N LEU A 116 28.02 -13.24 7.65
CA LEU A 116 28.45 -14.57 7.21
C LEU A 116 29.97 -14.66 7.31
N GLY A 117 30.45 -14.87 8.54
CA GLY A 117 31.79 -15.39 8.76
C GLY A 117 31.95 -16.71 8.02
N THR A 118 33.04 -16.82 7.26
CA THR A 118 33.54 -18.03 6.64
C THR A 118 33.45 -19.20 7.63
N VAL A 119 32.69 -20.24 7.27
CA VAL A 119 32.84 -21.59 7.82
C VAL A 119 33.82 -22.37 6.99
#